data_AF-A0A6M3JT25-F1
#
_entry.id   AF-A0A6M3JT25-F1
#
_cell.length_a   1.000
_cell.length_b   1.000
_cell.length_c   1.000
_cell.angle_alpha   90.00
_cell.angle_beta   90.00
_cell.angle_gamma   90.00
#
_symmetry.space_group_name_H-M   'P 1'
#
loop_
_entity.id
_entity.type
_entity.pdbx_description
1 polymer ?
#
loop_
_entity_poly.entity_id
_entity_poly.type
_entity_poly.pdbx_seq_one_letter_code
_entity_poly.pdbx_strand_id
1 'polypeptide(L)'
;MQADHEATEMLLGAYSTDDWQELREKVVAISGMMMLIELEDTQNGAKGRTHPKAATRIFQLLGHLAEMPLVHAQITQDASLIPPQDELQAFAHDVTVPCFFDAIELAQTAGAASIAADLGTLEDFFKDLEIAKLGDPSRYKDLKTQGAQEWAKLWPCNEALKQILWKHQTI
;
A
#
# COMPACT_ATOMS: atom_id res chain seq x y z
N MET A 1 -8.97 -6.01 -2.06
CA MET A 1 -8.72 -4.73 -1.36
C MET A 1 -8.97 -4.82 0.14
N GLN A 2 -10.21 -4.99 0.63
CA GLN A 2 -10.42 -5.02 2.09
C GLN A 2 -9.75 -6.23 2.77
N ALA A 3 -9.89 -7.44 2.20
CA ALA A 3 -9.19 -8.62 2.70
C ALA A 3 -7.66 -8.51 2.61
N ASP A 4 -7.13 -7.91 1.54
CA ASP A 4 -5.68 -7.67 1.39
C ASP A 4 -5.17 -6.65 2.41
N HIS A 5 -5.98 -5.64 2.73
CA HIS A 5 -5.67 -4.61 3.73
C HIS A 5 -5.68 -5.20 5.15
N GLU A 6 -6.72 -5.93 5.54
CA GLU A 6 -6.81 -6.59 6.85
C GLU A 6 -5.69 -7.64 7.05
N ALA A 7 -5.36 -8.41 6.00
CA ALA A 7 -4.23 -9.33 6.04
C ALA A 7 -2.87 -8.61 6.12
N THR A 8 -2.73 -7.46 5.44
CA THR A 8 -1.53 -6.63 5.52
C THR A 8 -1.34 -6.07 6.92
N GLU A 9 -2.38 -5.51 7.53
CA GLU A 9 -2.34 -5.01 8.91
C GLU A 9 -1.96 -6.11 9.91
N MET A 10 -2.57 -7.29 9.78
CA MET A 10 -2.27 -8.44 10.63
C MET A 10 -0.81 -8.91 10.49
N LEU A 11 -0.26 -8.89 9.27
CA LEU A 11 1.08 -9.39 8.99
C LEU A 11 2.18 -8.40 9.37
N LEU A 12 1.96 -7.10 9.17
CA LEU A 12 2.94 -6.07 9.50
C LEU A 12 3.05 -5.81 11.01
N GLY A 13 1.96 -6.05 11.76
CA GLY A 13 1.95 -5.89 13.21
C GLY A 13 1.89 -4.43 13.65
N ALA A 14 2.21 -4.17 14.92
CA ALA A 14 2.24 -2.81 15.46
C ALA A 14 3.54 -2.09 15.10
N TYR A 15 3.47 -0.77 14.95
CA TYR A 15 4.66 0.06 14.78
C TYR A 15 5.57 -0.04 16.01
N SER A 16 6.87 -0.29 15.77
CA SER A 16 7.94 -0.39 16.76
C SER A 16 9.23 0.08 16.11
N THR A 17 10.10 0.75 16.86
CA THR A 17 11.43 1.19 16.41
C THR A 17 12.48 0.07 16.44
N ASP A 18 12.19 -1.03 17.13
CA ASP A 18 13.15 -2.14 17.31
C ASP A 18 13.14 -3.13 16.13
N ASP A 19 12.09 -3.16 15.31
CA ASP A 19 11.82 -4.24 14.36
C ASP A 19 11.73 -3.78 12.88
N TRP A 20 12.36 -2.65 12.54
CA TRP A 20 12.30 -2.08 11.18
C TRP A 20 12.83 -3.02 10.09
N GLN A 21 13.87 -3.79 10.39
CA GLN A 21 14.38 -4.78 9.44
C GLN A 21 13.37 -5.90 9.18
N GLU A 22 12.78 -6.47 10.23
CA GLU A 22 11.77 -7.52 10.10
C GLU A 22 10.55 -7.00 9.33
N LEU A 23 10.17 -5.74 9.57
CA LEU A 23 9.09 -5.09 8.85
C LEU A 23 9.37 -5.01 7.34
N ARG A 24 10.59 -4.66 6.92
CA ARG A 24 10.99 -4.67 5.51
C ARG A 24 10.93 -6.07 4.91
N GLU A 25 11.43 -7.07 5.61
CA GLU A 25 11.39 -8.47 5.16
C GLU A 25 9.94 -8.94 4.91
N LYS A 26 9.01 -8.58 5.80
CA LYS A 26 7.57 -8.84 5.63
C LYS A 26 7.00 -8.13 4.42
N VAL A 27 7.30 -6.84 4.24
CA VAL A 27 6.82 -6.04 3.09
C VAL A 27 7.31 -6.64 1.76
N VAL A 28 8.57 -7.05 1.70
CA VAL A 28 9.14 -7.71 0.51
C VAL A 28 8.46 -9.05 0.24
N ALA A 29 8.25 -9.88 1.27
CA ALA A 29 7.56 -11.16 1.12
C ALA A 29 6.12 -11.00 0.62
N ILE A 30 5.37 -10.05 1.18
CA ILE A 30 3.99 -9.73 0.76
C ILE A 30 4.00 -9.23 -0.69
N SER A 31 4.91 -8.33 -1.04
CA SER A 31 5.05 -7.80 -2.41
C SER A 31 5.37 -8.91 -3.41
N GLY A 32 6.28 -9.82 -3.06
CA GLY A 32 6.62 -10.98 -3.87
C GLY A 32 5.42 -11.90 -4.12
N MET A 33 4.63 -12.18 -3.09
CA MET A 33 3.40 -12.96 -3.25
C MET A 33 2.40 -12.29 -4.21
N MET A 34 2.21 -10.96 -4.09
CA MET A 34 1.32 -10.21 -5.00
C MET A 34 1.78 -10.28 -6.45
N MET A 35 3.10 -10.20 -6.69
CA MET A 35 3.70 -10.32 -8.02
C MET A 35 3.54 -11.73 -8.58
N LEU A 36 3.82 -12.77 -7.77
CA LEU A 36 3.68 -14.17 -8.19
C LEU A 36 2.25 -14.49 -8.62
N ILE A 37 1.25 -14.02 -7.87
CA ILE A 37 -0.16 -14.19 -8.21
C ILE A 37 -0.47 -13.55 -9.58
N GLU A 38 0.01 -12.33 -9.82
CA GLU A 38 -0.23 -11.65 -11.10
C GLU A 38 0.49 -12.31 -12.28
N LEU A 39 1.72 -12.78 -12.07
CA LEU A 39 2.47 -13.53 -13.07
C LEU A 39 1.74 -14.82 -13.45
N GLU A 40 1.28 -15.58 -12.46
CA GLU A 40 0.54 -16.82 -12.67
C GLU A 40 -0.77 -16.58 -13.44
N ASP A 41 -1.54 -15.56 -13.05
CA ASP A 41 -2.76 -15.16 -13.75
C ASP A 41 -2.50 -14.79 -15.21
N THR A 42 -1.40 -14.07 -15.46
CA THR A 42 -1.02 -13.62 -16.79
C THR A 42 -0.58 -14.79 -17.66
N GLN A 43 0.23 -15.70 -17.11
CA GLN A 43 0.73 -16.88 -17.83
C GLN A 43 -0.39 -17.85 -18.21
N ASN A 44 -1.38 -18.04 -17.33
CA ASN A 44 -2.51 -18.94 -17.57
C ASN A 44 -3.67 -18.28 -18.32
N GLY A 45 -3.56 -16.99 -18.68
CA GLY A 45 -4.63 -16.27 -19.36
C GLY A 45 -5.92 -16.24 -18.55
N ALA A 46 -5.82 -16.14 -17.23
CA ALA A 46 -6.95 -16.15 -16.31
C ALA A 46 -7.97 -15.08 -16.74
N LYS A 47 -9.20 -15.53 -17.04
CA LYS A 47 -10.31 -14.63 -17.41
C LYS A 47 -11.09 -14.26 -16.15
N GLY A 48 -11.19 -12.96 -15.88
CA GLY A 48 -11.94 -12.44 -14.74
C GLY A 48 -11.11 -12.34 -13.47
N ARG A 49 -10.07 -11.48 -13.49
CA ARG A 49 -9.32 -11.14 -12.27
C ARG A 49 -10.28 -10.68 -11.17
N THR A 50 -10.19 -11.31 -10.01
CA THR A 50 -11.00 -10.99 -8.83
C THR A 50 -10.26 -10.07 -7.86
N HIS A 51 -8.99 -9.77 -8.14
CA HIS A 51 -8.17 -8.84 -7.36
C HIS A 51 -7.61 -7.71 -8.26
N PRO A 52 -7.20 -6.57 -7.65
CA PRO A 52 -6.48 -5.52 -8.37
C PRO A 52 -5.13 -6.01 -8.90
N LYS A 53 -4.49 -5.19 -9.73
CA LYS A 53 -3.11 -5.44 -10.14
C LYS A 53 -2.17 -5.53 -8.93
N ALA A 54 -1.05 -6.23 -9.10
CA ALA A 54 0.03 -6.27 -8.14
C ALA A 54 0.54 -4.87 -7.81
N ALA A 55 0.77 -4.00 -8.80
CA ALA A 55 1.18 -2.61 -8.57
C ALA A 55 0.20 -1.84 -7.69
N THR A 56 -1.11 -2.05 -7.86
CA THR A 56 -2.16 -1.43 -7.04
C THR A 56 -2.14 -1.95 -5.60
N ARG A 57 -1.96 -3.26 -5.42
CA ARG A 57 -1.87 -3.88 -4.09
C ARG A 57 -0.59 -3.45 -3.35
N ILE A 58 0.53 -3.33 -4.07
CA ILE A 58 1.80 -2.80 -3.54
C ILE A 58 1.66 -1.31 -3.20
N PHE A 59 0.97 -0.52 -4.03
CA PHE A 59 0.66 0.88 -3.73
C PHE A 59 -0.11 1.01 -2.40
N GLN A 60 -1.09 0.13 -2.17
CA GLN A 60 -1.83 0.09 -0.90
C GLN A 60 -0.95 -0.36 0.28
N LEU A 61 -0.13 -1.40 0.09
CA LEU A 61 0.79 -1.91 1.09
C LEU A 61 1.78 -0.82 1.55
N LEU A 62 2.43 -0.15 0.62
CA LEU A 62 3.39 0.90 0.93
C LEU A 62 2.72 2.18 1.43
N GLY A 63 1.48 2.45 1.00
CA GLY A 63 0.67 3.52 1.56
C GLY A 63 0.34 3.28 3.04
N HIS A 64 0.01 2.03 3.39
CA HIS A 64 -0.20 1.63 4.78
C HIS A 64 1.10 1.69 5.59
N LEU A 65 2.20 1.14 5.05
CA LEU A 65 3.53 1.22 5.67
C LEU A 65 3.91 2.66 6.00
N ALA A 66 3.70 3.59 5.06
CA ALA A 66 4.00 5.01 5.23
C ALA A 66 3.11 5.72 6.28
N GLU A 67 1.99 5.11 6.69
CA GLU A 67 1.09 5.63 7.73
C GLU A 67 1.31 4.95 9.09
N MET A 68 1.96 3.77 9.14
CA MET A 68 2.12 2.98 10.37
C MET A 68 2.56 3.78 11.60
N PRO A 69 3.54 4.70 11.54
CA PRO A 69 3.95 5.49 12.71
C PRO A 69 2.83 6.37 13.29
N LEU A 70 1.83 6.73 12.47
CA LEU A 70 0.74 7.63 12.83
C LEU A 70 -0.53 6.91 13.27
N VAL A 71 -0.66 5.61 12.95
CA VAL A 71 -1.88 4.83 13.19
C VAL A 71 -2.32 4.87 14.65
N HIS A 72 -1.38 4.75 15.59
CA HIS A 72 -1.73 4.75 17.02
C HIS A 72 -2.36 6.08 17.44
N ALA A 73 -1.74 7.21 17.08
CA ALA A 73 -2.26 8.55 17.34
C ALA A 73 -3.62 8.80 16.65
N GLN A 74 -3.81 8.27 15.44
CA GLN A 74 -5.08 8.40 14.70
C GLN A 74 -6.22 7.62 15.37
N ILE A 75 -5.96 6.39 15.81
CA ILE A 75 -6.95 5.54 16.49
C ILE A 75 -7.36 6.13 17.84
N THR A 76 -6.39 6.61 18.63
CA THR A 76 -6.64 7.19 19.96
C THR A 76 -7.09 8.65 19.89
N GLN A 77 -7.00 9.29 18.72
CA GLN A 77 -7.22 10.72 18.52
C GLN A 77 -6.34 11.60 19.43
N ASP A 78 -5.09 11.16 19.67
CA ASP A 78 -4.13 11.83 20.55
C ASP A 78 -2.86 12.21 19.78
N ALA A 79 -2.72 13.50 19.47
CA ALA A 79 -1.57 14.03 18.76
C ALA A 79 -0.25 13.95 19.55
N SER A 80 -0.30 13.76 20.87
CA SER A 80 0.92 13.58 21.69
C SER A 80 1.59 12.23 21.46
N LEU A 81 0.89 11.29 20.84
CA LEU A 81 1.39 9.97 20.46
C LEU A 81 2.01 9.94 19.06
N ILE A 82 2.00 11.08 18.34
CA ILE A 82 2.70 11.18 17.06
C ILE A 82 4.22 11.13 17.34
N PRO A 83 4.96 10.21 16.71
CA PRO A 83 6.42 10.16 16.87
C PRO A 83 7.09 11.48 16.49
N PRO A 84 8.24 11.80 17.09
CA PRO A 84 8.96 13.03 16.77
C PRO A 84 9.44 13.03 15.31
N GLN A 85 9.66 14.23 14.77
CA GLN A 85 9.90 14.42 13.33
C GLN A 85 11.16 13.70 12.81
N ASP A 86 12.19 13.58 13.65
CA ASP A 86 13.41 12.85 13.35
C ASP A 86 13.17 11.35 13.24
N GLU A 87 12.31 10.77 14.09
CA GLU A 87 11.89 9.38 13.99
C GLU A 87 11.07 9.13 12.71
N LEU A 88 10.15 10.02 12.37
CA LEU A 88 9.38 9.92 11.11
C LEU A 88 10.29 9.98 9.88
N GLN A 89 11.32 10.83 9.91
CA GLN A 89 12.32 10.91 8.83
C GLN A 89 13.18 9.67 8.76
N ALA A 90 13.63 9.16 9.90
CA ALA A 90 14.40 7.92 9.98
C ALA A 90 13.58 6.74 9.45
N PHE A 91 12.32 6.60 9.84
CA PHE A 91 11.44 5.55 9.33
C PHE A 91 11.23 5.67 7.81
N ALA A 92 11.01 6.88 7.29
CA ALA A 92 10.89 7.08 5.86
C ALA A 92 12.17 6.68 5.09
N HIS A 93 13.34 7.05 5.63
CA HIS A 93 14.65 6.79 5.04
C HIS A 93 15.05 5.31 5.13
N ASP A 94 14.82 4.67 6.27
CA ASP A 94 15.32 3.31 6.56
C ASP A 94 14.32 2.22 6.21
N VAL A 95 13.02 2.55 6.08
CA VAL A 95 11.95 1.57 5.84
C VAL A 95 11.14 1.92 4.59
N THR A 96 10.42 3.04 4.58
CA THR A 96 9.39 3.30 3.55
C THR A 96 9.98 3.45 2.14
N VAL A 97 11.04 4.26 1.98
CA VAL A 97 11.71 4.44 0.68
C VAL A 97 12.44 3.17 0.24
N PRO A 98 13.20 2.48 1.11
CA PRO A 98 13.80 1.20 0.76
C PRO A 98 12.79 0.15 0.31
N CYS A 99 11.64 0.02 0.98
CA CYS A 99 10.59 -0.93 0.57
C CYS A 99 10.06 -0.68 -0.85
N PHE A 100 9.99 0.59 -1.29
CA PHE A 100 9.66 0.90 -2.68
C PHE A 100 10.73 0.35 -3.64
N PHE A 101 12.01 0.60 -3.34
CA PHE A 101 13.10 0.09 -4.17
C PHE A 101 13.19 -1.43 -4.17
N ASP A 102 12.98 -2.06 -3.00
CA ASP A 102 12.95 -3.51 -2.87
C ASP A 102 11.84 -4.12 -3.76
N ALA A 103 10.66 -3.48 -3.83
CA ALA A 103 9.59 -3.91 -4.73
C ALA A 103 9.94 -3.74 -6.22
N ILE A 104 10.62 -2.65 -6.59
CA ILE A 104 11.09 -2.44 -7.98
C ILE A 104 12.14 -3.49 -8.35
N GLU A 105 13.14 -3.72 -7.50
CA GLU A 105 14.21 -4.70 -7.72
C GLU A 105 13.66 -6.12 -7.80
N LEU A 106 12.73 -6.47 -6.90
CA LEU A 106 12.05 -7.75 -6.91
C LEU A 106 11.28 -7.98 -8.22
N ALA A 107 10.51 -6.99 -8.67
CA ALA A 107 9.77 -7.07 -9.92
C ALA A 107 10.69 -7.26 -11.13
N GLN A 108 11.83 -6.55 -11.16
CA GLN A 108 12.83 -6.69 -12.21
C GLN A 108 13.46 -8.08 -12.20
N THR A 109 13.89 -8.56 -11.03
CA THR A 109 14.54 -9.86 -10.85
C THR A 109 13.61 -11.03 -11.16
N ALA A 110 12.33 -10.91 -10.85
CA ALA A 110 11.31 -11.91 -11.13
C ALA A 110 10.81 -11.89 -12.60
N GLY A 111 11.36 -11.02 -13.46
CA GLY A 111 10.88 -10.87 -14.84
C GLY A 111 9.51 -10.21 -14.97
N ALA A 112 9.02 -9.57 -13.90
CA ALA A 112 7.74 -8.86 -13.84
C ALA A 112 7.89 -7.36 -14.17
N ALA A 113 8.64 -7.03 -15.23
CA ALA A 113 8.98 -5.65 -15.57
C ALA A 113 7.77 -4.72 -15.78
N SER A 114 6.62 -5.27 -16.20
CA SER A 114 5.37 -4.51 -16.29
C SER A 114 4.88 -4.00 -14.93
N ILE A 115 5.10 -4.75 -13.85
CA ILE A 115 4.73 -4.33 -12.48
C ILE A 115 5.62 -3.16 -12.06
N ALA A 116 6.92 -3.24 -12.32
CA ALA A 116 7.85 -2.14 -12.04
C ALA A 116 7.48 -0.86 -12.82
N ALA A 117 7.09 -1.01 -14.09
CA ALA A 117 6.61 0.11 -14.90
C ALA A 117 5.29 0.70 -14.35
N ASP A 118 4.37 -0.14 -13.88
CA ASP A 118 3.09 0.27 -13.31
C ASP A 118 3.25 0.99 -11.94
N LEU A 119 4.29 0.65 -11.17
CA LEU A 119 4.70 1.34 -9.94
C LEU A 119 5.32 2.72 -10.21
N GLY A 120 5.92 2.92 -11.38
CA GLY A 120 6.44 4.22 -11.82
C GLY A 120 7.72 4.66 -11.12
N THR A 121 7.94 5.97 -11.07
CA THR A 121 9.12 6.57 -10.44
C THR A 121 8.88 6.80 -8.94
N LEU A 122 9.96 6.91 -8.16
CA LEU A 122 9.88 7.26 -6.73
C LEU A 122 9.07 8.54 -6.51
N GLU A 123 9.37 9.60 -7.27
CA GLU A 123 8.72 10.91 -7.14
C GLU A 123 7.22 10.81 -7.43
N ASP A 124 6.85 10.16 -8.53
CA ASP A 124 5.44 10.02 -8.91
C ASP A 124 4.69 9.14 -7.91
N PHE A 125 5.29 8.05 -7.45
CA PHE A 125 4.70 7.13 -6.49
C PHE A 125 4.39 7.80 -5.15
N PHE A 126 5.36 8.49 -4.56
CA PHE A 126 5.15 9.14 -3.27
C PHE A 126 4.25 10.37 -3.38
N LYS A 127 4.28 11.09 -4.50
CA LYS A 127 3.30 12.15 -4.79
C LYS A 127 1.88 11.59 -4.90
N ASP A 128 1.71 10.43 -5.55
CA ASP A 128 0.43 9.76 -5.63
C ASP A 128 -0.07 9.31 -4.24
N LEU A 129 0.83 8.83 -3.37
CA LEU A 129 0.49 8.50 -1.98
C LEU A 129 0.00 9.73 -1.21
N GLU A 130 0.66 10.88 -1.32
CA GLU A 130 0.20 12.12 -0.69
C GLU A 130 -1.21 12.52 -1.16
N ILE A 131 -1.49 12.39 -2.45
CA ILE A 131 -2.83 12.66 -3.01
C ILE A 131 -3.85 11.67 -2.44
N ALA A 132 -3.54 10.38 -2.41
CA ALA A 132 -4.42 9.34 -1.90
C ALA A 132 -4.73 9.53 -0.40
N LYS A 133 -3.74 9.89 0.40
CA LYS A 133 -3.87 10.13 1.85
C LYS A 133 -4.84 11.26 2.19
N LEU A 134 -4.90 12.30 1.36
CA LEU A 134 -5.81 13.44 1.60
C LEU A 134 -7.29 13.05 1.44
N GLY A 135 -7.59 11.91 0.81
CA GLY A 135 -8.95 11.42 0.64
C GLY A 135 -9.86 12.37 -0.15
N ASP A 136 -9.27 13.25 -0.97
CA ASP A 136 -9.98 14.23 -1.81
C ASP A 136 -10.12 13.71 -3.25
N PRO A 137 -11.31 13.21 -3.66
CA PRO A 137 -11.49 12.64 -4.99
C PRO A 137 -11.26 13.66 -6.12
N SER A 138 -11.36 14.96 -5.85
CA SER A 138 -11.13 16.01 -6.87
C SER A 138 -9.68 16.04 -7.36
N ARG A 139 -8.75 15.51 -6.55
CA ARG A 139 -7.32 15.40 -6.85
C ARG A 139 -6.92 14.08 -7.48
N TYR A 140 -7.79 13.06 -7.51
CA TYR A 140 -7.43 11.74 -8.05
C TYR A 140 -7.14 11.74 -9.56
N LYS A 141 -7.62 12.75 -10.28
CA LYS A 141 -7.26 13.00 -11.68
C LYS A 141 -5.76 13.30 -11.88
N ASP A 142 -5.07 13.71 -10.82
CA ASP A 142 -3.65 14.09 -10.84
C ASP A 142 -2.71 12.89 -10.56
N LEU A 143 -3.27 11.70 -10.29
CA LEU A 143 -2.51 10.47 -10.04
C LEU A 143 -1.81 9.99 -11.31
N LYS A 144 -0.53 9.62 -11.19
CA LYS A 144 0.33 9.32 -12.35
C LYS A 144 0.62 7.84 -12.55
N THR A 145 0.85 7.11 -11.47
CA THR A 145 1.20 5.68 -11.51
C THR A 145 -0.04 4.84 -11.84
N GLN A 146 0.16 3.71 -12.52
CA GLN A 146 -0.95 2.84 -12.90
C GLN A 146 -1.60 2.21 -11.66
N GLY A 147 -0.78 1.87 -10.66
CA GLY A 147 -1.27 1.38 -9.37
C GLY A 147 -2.21 2.37 -8.68
N ALA A 148 -1.81 3.64 -8.58
CA ALA A 148 -2.65 4.66 -7.94
C ALA A 148 -3.90 4.98 -8.76
N GLN A 149 -3.80 5.00 -10.09
CA GLN A 149 -4.95 5.22 -10.97
C GLN A 149 -5.99 4.10 -10.86
N GLU A 150 -5.56 2.84 -10.77
CA GLU A 150 -6.49 1.73 -10.52
C GLU A 150 -7.08 1.81 -9.11
N TRP A 151 -6.27 2.10 -8.09
CA TRP A 151 -6.76 2.34 -6.72
C TRP A 151 -7.88 3.39 -6.70
N ALA A 152 -7.70 4.54 -7.37
CA ALA A 152 -8.69 5.61 -7.41
C ALA A 152 -9.99 5.20 -8.12
N LYS A 153 -9.93 4.32 -9.13
CA LYS A 153 -11.14 3.76 -9.77
C LYS A 153 -11.92 2.87 -8.82
N LEU A 154 -11.23 2.19 -7.90
CA LEU A 154 -11.84 1.29 -6.94
C LEU A 154 -12.30 2.01 -5.65
N TRP A 155 -11.80 3.23 -5.39
CA TRP A 155 -12.15 4.03 -4.21
C TRP A 155 -13.66 4.22 -4.00
N PRO A 156 -14.48 4.60 -5.00
CA PRO A 156 -15.92 4.79 -4.80
C PRO A 156 -16.64 3.52 -4.33
N CYS A 157 -16.23 2.36 -4.85
CA CYS A 157 -16.77 1.06 -4.44
C CYS A 157 -16.39 0.75 -2.99
N ASN A 158 -15.15 1.01 -2.59
CA ASN A 158 -14.71 0.84 -1.20
C ASN A 158 -15.51 1.72 -0.24
N GLU A 159 -15.72 3.00 -0.56
CA GLU A 159 -16.48 3.91 0.29
C GLU A 159 -17.94 3.46 0.43
N ALA A 160 -18.55 2.97 -0.66
CA ALA A 160 -19.89 2.39 -0.59
C ALA A 160 -19.95 1.13 0.29
N LEU A 161 -18.94 0.25 0.21
CA LEU A 161 -18.87 -0.96 1.02
C LEU A 161 -18.71 -0.66 2.51
N LYS A 162 -17.85 0.32 2.88
CA LYS A 162 -17.70 0.77 4.27
C LYS A 162 -19.03 1.15 4.90
N GLN A 163 -19.87 1.91 4.17
CA GLN A 163 -21.19 2.31 4.64
C GLN A 163 -22.15 1.12 4.83
N ILE A 164 -22.04 0.08 4.01
CA ILE A 164 -22.87 -1.13 4.13
C ILE A 164 -22.40 -1.96 5.33
N LEU A 165 -21.09 -2.16 5.49
CA LEU A 165 -20.52 -2.98 6.57
C LEU A 165 -20.73 -2.33 7.95
N TRP A 166 -20.60 -1.01 8.07
CA TRP A 166 -20.90 -0.30 9.33
C TRP A 166 -22.36 -0.41 9.75
N LYS A 167 -23.30 -0.47 8.80
CA LYS A 167 -24.73 -0.67 9.10
C LYS A 167 -25.05 -2.07 9.64
N HIS A 168 -24.18 -3.06 9.42
CA HIS A 168 -24.38 -4.43 9.89
C HIS A 168 -23.66 -4.73 11.22
N GLN A 169 -22.80 -3.83 11.70
CA GLN A 169 -22.12 -3.94 13.01
C GLN A 169 -22.87 -3.24 14.15
N THR A 170 -24.02 -2.61 13.86
CA THR A 170 -24.88 -1.92 14.84
C THR A 170 -26.12 -2.72 15.25
N ILE A 171 -26.09 -4.05 15.11
CA ILE A 171 -27.14 -4.97 15.58
C ILE A 171 -26.62 -5.81 16.75
#